data_AF-A0A444VVC5-F1
#
_entry.id   AF-A0A444VVC5-F1
#
_cell.length_a   1.000
_cell.length_b   1.000
_cell.length_c   1.000
_cell.angle_alpha   90.00
_cell.angle_beta   90.00
_cell.angle_gamma   90.00
#
_symmetry.space_group_name_H-M   'P 1'
#
loop_
_entity.id
_entity.type
_entity.pdbx_description
1 polymer ?
#
loop_
_entity_poly.entity_id
_entity_poly.type
_entity_poly.pdbx_seq_one_letter_code
_entity_poly.pdbx_strand_id
1 'polypeptide(L)'
;MDLNELLGRFLLLFCSILVLYFFSNRKDNATINPLMVIVGLCTFSLCYLFTKIEIGVGIGFGLFAIFSILRFRTQSFTVNAIIFLFATITLSILDIMYPFEKIELLLFFQIIIIGFYVAASIIVNKKASKYLNSVDVKIPLDENFSLNTEVIRKSIQEKIKIEDFDFRIVLINTANNEIDLLVFY
;
A
#
# COMPACT_ATOMS: atom_id res chain seq x y z
N MET A 1 20.11 25.70 4.36
CA MET A 1 19.43 24.55 3.76
C MET A 1 19.45 24.72 2.27
N ASP A 2 20.59 24.34 1.70
CA ASP A 2 20.78 24.29 0.26
C ASP A 2 20.14 23.02 -0.28
N LEU A 3 19.89 22.94 -1.60
CA LEU A 3 19.20 21.80 -2.20
C LEU A 3 19.92 20.48 -1.92
N ASN A 4 21.26 20.49 -1.88
CA ASN A 4 22.10 19.34 -1.52
C ASN A 4 21.87 18.87 -0.07
N GLU A 5 21.65 19.78 0.88
CA GLU A 5 21.38 19.45 2.27
C GLU A 5 19.97 18.85 2.42
N LEU A 6 18.98 19.40 1.71
CA LEU A 6 17.62 18.87 1.66
C LEU A 6 17.60 17.46 1.05
N LEU A 7 18.31 17.26 -0.07
CA LEU A 7 18.43 15.97 -0.75
C LEU A 7 19.16 14.93 0.13
N GLY A 8 20.21 15.34 0.86
CA GLY A 8 20.88 14.48 1.84
C GLY A 8 19.96 14.04 2.99
N ARG A 9 19.17 14.96 3.55
CA ARG A 9 18.16 14.64 4.58
C ARG A 9 17.03 13.75 4.03
N PHE A 10 16.62 13.96 2.78
CA PHE A 10 15.64 13.12 2.09
C PHE A 10 16.16 11.69 1.89
N LEU A 11 17.41 11.51 1.43
CA LEU A 11 18.02 10.19 1.30
C LEU A 11 18.16 9.47 2.64
N LEU A 12 18.51 10.17 3.72
CA LEU A 12 18.56 9.61 5.08
C LEU A 12 17.18 9.11 5.54
N LEU A 13 16.12 9.90 5.33
CA LEU A 13 14.74 9.48 5.58
C LEU A 13 14.38 8.24 4.76
N PHE A 14 14.67 8.25 3.46
CA PHE A 14 14.33 7.16 2.55
C PHE A 14 15.01 5.85 2.95
N CYS A 15 16.32 5.88 3.24
CA CYS A 15 17.06 4.73 3.77
C CYS A 15 16.48 4.25 5.10
N SER A 16 16.11 5.16 6.00
CA SER A 16 15.49 4.81 7.29
C SER A 16 14.14 4.09 7.11
N ILE A 17 13.31 4.58 6.19
CA ILE A 17 12.02 3.95 5.86
C ILE A 17 12.24 2.58 5.20
N LEU A 18 13.21 2.43 4.29
CA LEU A 18 13.53 1.13 3.67
C LEU A 18 14.01 0.09 4.69
N VAL A 19 14.85 0.48 5.65
CA VAL A 19 15.30 -0.40 6.74
C VAL A 19 14.11 -0.85 7.59
N LEU A 20 13.25 0.09 8.02
CA LEU A 20 12.05 -0.24 8.79
C LEU A 20 11.07 -1.14 8.01
N TYR A 21 10.88 -0.87 6.71
CA TYR A 21 10.04 -1.68 5.83
C TYR A 21 10.57 -3.12 5.72
N PHE A 22 11.88 -3.29 5.47
CA PHE A 22 12.52 -4.60 5.37
C PHE A 22 12.43 -5.41 6.67
N PHE A 23 12.75 -4.81 7.81
CA PHE A 23 12.66 -5.50 9.10
C PHE A 23 11.23 -5.83 9.51
N SER A 24 10.26 -4.97 9.21
CA SER A 24 8.86 -5.21 9.58
C SER A 24 8.19 -6.25 8.67
N ASN A 25 8.42 -6.19 7.36
CA ASN A 25 7.90 -7.18 6.39
C ASN A 25 8.65 -8.54 6.46
N ARG A 26 9.68 -8.69 7.30
CA ARG A 26 10.35 -9.97 7.59
C ARG A 26 9.60 -10.81 8.64
N LYS A 27 8.58 -10.26 9.31
CA LYS A 27 7.81 -10.96 10.34
C LYS A 27 6.47 -11.41 9.74
N ASP A 28 6.34 -12.72 9.48
CA ASP A 28 5.46 -13.32 8.46
C ASP A 28 3.99 -12.86 8.35
N ASN A 29 3.39 -12.35 9.43
CA ASN A 29 1.94 -12.17 9.51
C ASN A 29 1.42 -10.78 9.09
N ALA A 30 2.29 -9.85 8.67
CA ALA A 30 1.88 -8.49 8.29
C ALA A 30 2.69 -7.92 7.11
N THR A 31 2.21 -8.14 5.88
CA THR A 31 2.76 -7.46 4.70
C THR A 31 2.40 -5.97 4.73
N ILE A 32 3.37 -5.11 5.04
CA ILE A 32 3.14 -3.66 5.02
C ILE A 32 2.89 -3.21 3.58
N ASN A 33 1.79 -2.49 3.40
CA ASN A 33 1.43 -1.89 2.12
C ASN A 33 2.47 -0.81 1.74
N PRO A 34 3.18 -0.95 0.59
CA PRO A 34 4.18 0.02 0.14
C PRO A 34 3.70 1.48 0.09
N LEU A 35 2.41 1.71 -0.12
CA LEU A 35 1.84 3.07 -0.13
C LEU A 35 1.97 3.78 1.23
N MET A 36 2.17 3.08 2.36
CA MET A 36 2.38 3.73 3.66
C MET A 36 3.61 4.63 3.69
N VAL A 37 4.62 4.39 2.84
CA VAL A 37 5.82 5.23 2.69
C VAL A 37 5.45 6.69 2.38
N ILE A 38 4.37 6.91 1.63
CA ILE A 38 3.90 8.24 1.22
C ILE A 38 3.55 9.11 2.42
N VAL A 39 3.01 8.53 3.51
CA VAL A 39 2.71 9.27 4.75
C VAL A 39 3.99 9.86 5.36
N GLY A 40 5.10 9.12 5.31
CA GLY A 40 6.41 9.60 5.75
C GLY A 40 6.96 10.73 4.87
N LEU A 41 6.87 10.60 3.54
CA LEU A 41 7.33 11.63 2.59
C LEU A 41 6.52 12.93 2.71
N CYS A 42 5.20 12.81 2.82
CA CYS A 42 4.30 13.93 3.04
C CYS A 42 4.57 14.61 4.39
N THR A 43 4.76 13.84 5.47
CA THR A 43 5.11 14.38 6.79
C THR A 43 6.44 15.14 6.75
N PHE A 44 7.48 14.61 6.10
CA PHE A 44 8.77 15.30 5.94
C PHE A 44 8.63 16.62 5.18
N SER A 45 7.82 16.64 4.11
CA SER A 45 7.58 17.84 3.30
C SER A 45 6.85 18.93 4.10
N LEU A 46 5.83 18.55 4.89
CA LEU A 46 5.15 19.46 5.83
C LEU A 46 6.08 19.95 6.94
N CYS A 47 6.87 19.06 7.56
CA CYS A 47 7.85 19.46 8.56
C CYS A 47 8.88 20.45 8.01
N TYR A 48 9.37 20.26 6.78
CA TYR A 48 10.26 21.23 6.14
C TYR A 48 9.58 22.59 5.94
N LEU A 49 8.37 22.61 5.35
CA LEU A 49 7.55 23.81 5.18
C LEU A 49 7.36 24.58 6.50
N PHE A 50 7.05 23.85 7.58
CA PHE A 50 6.86 24.38 8.92
C PHE A 50 8.14 24.94 9.57
N THR A 51 9.34 24.66 9.05
CA THR A 51 10.59 25.35 9.44
C THR A 51 10.89 26.60 8.60
N LYS A 52 9.96 27.03 7.74
CA LYS A 52 10.13 28.15 6.79
C LYS A 52 9.00 29.17 6.83
N ILE A 53 7.91 28.87 7.54
CA ILE A 53 6.70 29.68 7.65
C ILE A 53 6.21 29.61 9.09
N GLU A 54 5.82 30.74 9.67
CA GLU A 54 5.14 30.78 10.96
C GLU A 54 3.75 30.15 10.81
N ILE A 55 3.53 28.98 11.43
CA ILE A 55 2.24 28.29 11.32
C ILE A 55 1.18 29.08 12.08
N GLY A 56 0.34 29.83 11.34
CA GLY A 56 -0.85 30.44 11.91
C GLY A 56 -1.73 29.37 12.57
N VAL A 57 -2.16 29.62 13.81
CA VAL A 57 -2.92 28.69 14.67
C VAL A 57 -4.15 28.08 13.95
N GLY A 58 -4.76 28.83 13.02
CA GLY A 58 -5.85 28.37 12.17
C GLY A 58 -5.52 27.18 11.25
N ILE A 59 -4.28 27.00 10.80
CA ILE A 59 -3.86 25.83 9.99
C ILE A 59 -3.90 24.56 10.85
N GLY A 60 -3.43 24.65 12.10
CA GLY A 60 -3.52 23.56 13.07
C GLY A 60 -4.97 23.18 13.38
N PHE A 61 -5.84 24.17 13.61
CA PHE A 61 -7.27 23.93 13.78
C PHE A 61 -7.94 23.35 12.53
N GLY A 62 -7.59 23.82 11.33
CA GLY A 62 -8.12 23.31 10.07
C GLY A 62 -7.79 21.83 9.84
N LEU A 63 -6.52 21.45 10.01
CA LEU A 63 -6.08 20.05 9.96
C LEU A 63 -6.77 19.21 11.05
N PHE A 64 -6.85 19.72 12.28
CA PHE A 64 -7.54 19.02 13.38
C PHE A 64 -9.04 18.82 13.11
N ALA A 65 -9.71 19.79 12.50
CA ALA A 65 -11.11 19.69 12.10
C ALA A 65 -11.30 18.64 10.99
N ILE A 66 -10.43 18.64 9.96
CA ILE A 66 -10.44 17.63 8.90
C ILE A 66 -10.23 16.23 9.50
N PHE A 67 -9.21 16.02 10.33
CA PHE A 67 -8.97 14.72 10.97
C PHE A 67 -10.08 14.32 11.95
N SER A 68 -10.75 15.28 12.59
CA SER A 68 -11.93 15.01 13.43
C SER A 68 -13.12 14.52 12.61
N ILE A 69 -13.45 15.19 11.50
CA ILE A 69 -14.50 14.72 10.56
C ILE A 69 -14.12 13.34 9.99
N LEU A 70 -12.85 13.13 9.63
CA LEU A 70 -12.33 11.85 9.16
C LEU A 70 -12.28 10.75 10.25
N ARG A 71 -12.56 11.07 11.52
CA ARG A 71 -12.75 10.10 12.61
C ARG A 71 -14.22 9.68 12.79
N PHE A 72 -15.17 10.49 12.30
CA PHE A 72 -16.61 10.24 12.45
C PHE A 72 -17.29 9.63 11.20
N ARG A 73 -16.54 9.25 10.15
CA ARG A 73 -17.14 8.52 9.00
C ARG A 73 -17.62 7.14 9.46
N THR A 74 -18.87 6.79 9.17
CA THR A 74 -19.53 5.55 9.63
C THR A 74 -19.03 4.28 8.92
N GLN A 75 -18.46 4.42 7.72
CA GLN A 75 -17.88 3.32 6.95
C GLN A 75 -16.38 3.20 7.22
N SER A 76 -15.89 2.02 7.63
CA SER A 76 -14.46 1.76 7.78
C SER A 76 -13.69 2.08 6.49
N PHE A 77 -12.82 3.10 6.57
CA PHE A 77 -12.02 3.57 5.44
C PHE A 77 -10.87 2.60 5.11
N THR A 78 -10.56 2.40 3.82
CA THR A 78 -9.39 1.58 3.41
C THR A 78 -8.07 2.30 3.63
N VAL A 79 -6.99 1.54 3.86
CA VAL A 79 -5.63 2.07 4.01
C VAL A 79 -5.22 2.96 2.82
N ASN A 80 -5.52 2.52 1.59
CA ASN A 80 -5.25 3.30 0.38
C ASN A 80 -6.00 4.64 0.38
N ALA A 81 -7.27 4.67 0.80
CA ALA A 81 -8.06 5.91 0.87
C ALA A 81 -7.57 6.89 1.96
N ILE A 82 -6.99 6.38 3.05
CA ILE A 82 -6.34 7.22 4.06
C ILE A 82 -5.07 7.86 3.50
N ILE A 83 -4.23 7.05 2.83
CA ILE A 83 -2.96 7.52 2.24
C ILE A 83 -3.23 8.54 1.11
N PHE A 84 -4.21 8.28 0.25
CA PHE A 84 -4.63 9.21 -0.80
C PHE A 84 -5.04 10.56 -0.21
N LEU A 85 -5.96 10.60 0.77
CA LEU A 85 -6.35 11.87 1.40
C LEU A 85 -5.17 12.58 2.07
N PHE A 86 -4.27 11.85 2.74
CA PHE A 86 -3.09 12.46 3.38
C PHE A 86 -2.14 13.08 2.35
N ALA A 87 -1.94 12.42 1.20
CA ALA A 87 -1.16 12.95 0.09
C ALA A 87 -1.83 14.18 -0.55
N THR A 88 -3.13 14.11 -0.85
CA THR A 88 -3.89 15.25 -1.42
C THR A 88 -3.87 16.46 -0.49
N ILE A 89 -4.18 16.29 0.80
CA ILE A 89 -4.14 17.38 1.79
C ILE A 89 -2.73 17.98 1.88
N THR A 90 -1.69 17.14 1.85
CA THR A 90 -0.30 17.62 1.89
C THR A 90 0.04 18.44 0.64
N LEU A 91 -0.30 17.96 -0.55
CA LEU A 91 -0.08 18.69 -1.80
C LEU A 91 -0.84 20.02 -1.80
N SER A 92 -2.12 20.04 -1.42
CA SER A 92 -2.89 21.29 -1.29
C SER A 92 -2.28 22.30 -0.30
N ILE A 93 -1.65 21.83 0.78
CA ILE A 93 -0.96 22.70 1.74
C ILE A 93 0.38 23.20 1.18
N LEU A 94 1.14 22.37 0.46
CA LEU A 94 2.37 22.80 -0.20
C LEU A 94 2.05 23.86 -1.26
N ASP A 95 1.07 23.61 -2.13
CA ASP A 95 0.70 24.47 -3.26
C ASP A 95 0.23 25.88 -2.83
N ILE A 96 -0.47 26.01 -1.69
CA ILE A 96 -0.97 27.30 -1.17
C ILE A 96 0.03 28.02 -0.25
N MET A 97 1.02 27.31 0.31
CA MET A 97 1.98 27.89 1.26
C MET A 97 3.36 28.18 0.63
N TYR A 98 3.69 27.58 -0.51
CA TYR A 98 4.92 27.94 -1.23
C TYR A 98 4.76 29.23 -2.04
N PRO A 99 5.62 30.25 -1.82
CA PRO A 99 5.62 31.45 -2.65
C PRO A 99 6.27 31.15 -4.02
N PHE A 100 5.86 31.86 -5.08
CA PHE A 100 6.27 31.59 -6.45
C PHE A 100 7.79 31.63 -6.67
N GLU A 101 8.52 32.45 -5.91
CA GLU A 101 9.98 32.56 -5.95
C GLU A 101 10.70 31.27 -5.48
N LYS A 102 9.96 30.30 -4.94
CA LYS A 102 10.47 29.00 -4.46
C LYS A 102 9.83 27.81 -5.21
N ILE A 103 9.26 28.05 -6.39
CA ILE A 103 8.54 27.04 -7.18
C ILE A 103 9.38 25.80 -7.51
N GLU A 104 10.70 25.92 -7.72
CA GLU A 104 11.61 24.78 -7.91
C GLU A 104 11.55 23.77 -6.74
N LEU A 105 11.43 24.29 -5.51
CA LEU A 105 11.44 23.49 -4.29
C LEU A 105 10.04 22.96 -3.94
N LEU A 106 8.97 23.64 -4.39
CA LEU A 106 7.62 23.07 -4.45
C LEU A 106 7.56 21.88 -5.42
N LEU A 107 8.04 22.08 -6.66
CA LEU A 107 8.09 21.04 -7.70
C LEU A 107 8.91 19.82 -7.24
N PHE A 108 10.03 20.03 -6.55
CA PHE A 108 10.82 18.94 -5.94
C PHE A 108 9.98 18.06 -5.01
N PHE A 109 9.20 18.65 -4.09
CA PHE A 109 8.32 17.88 -3.21
C PHE A 109 7.14 17.23 -3.96
N GLN A 110 6.49 17.94 -4.88
CA GLN A 110 5.40 17.39 -5.70
C GLN A 110 5.85 16.17 -6.51
N ILE A 111 6.96 16.30 -7.27
CA ILE A 111 7.51 15.23 -8.12
C ILE A 111 7.90 14.00 -7.28
N ILE A 112 8.48 14.21 -6.10
CA ILE A 112 8.81 13.12 -5.17
C ILE A 112 7.55 12.42 -4.65
N ILE A 113 6.58 13.17 -4.12
CA ILE A 113 5.35 12.58 -3.55
C ILE A 113 4.56 11.81 -4.63
N ILE A 114 4.36 12.43 -5.80
CA ILE A 114 3.61 11.82 -6.91
C ILE A 114 4.38 10.64 -7.51
N GLY A 115 5.69 10.78 -7.74
CA GLY A 115 6.53 9.73 -8.30
C GLY A 115 6.57 8.48 -7.40
N PHE A 116 6.74 8.65 -6.10
CA PHE A 116 6.66 7.53 -5.15
C PHE A 116 5.24 6.96 -5.03
N TYR A 117 4.19 7.78 -5.08
CA TYR A 117 2.80 7.29 -5.03
C TYR A 117 2.49 6.40 -6.24
N VAL A 118 2.87 6.83 -7.45
CA VAL A 118 2.72 6.05 -8.68
C VAL A 118 3.56 4.77 -8.62
N ALA A 119 4.83 4.84 -8.23
CA ALA A 119 5.70 3.67 -8.11
C ALA A 119 5.17 2.65 -7.10
N ALA A 120 4.76 3.09 -5.90
CA ALA A 120 4.17 2.23 -4.88
C ALA A 120 2.82 1.63 -5.34
N SER A 121 1.99 2.40 -6.03
CA SER A 121 0.72 1.93 -6.62
C SER A 121 0.97 0.83 -7.66
N ILE A 122 1.96 0.99 -8.54
CA ILE A 122 2.36 -0.05 -9.51
C ILE A 122 2.85 -1.31 -8.80
N ILE A 123 3.64 -1.18 -7.72
CA ILE A 123 4.10 -2.33 -6.93
C ILE A 123 2.95 -3.05 -6.23
N VAL A 124 1.97 -2.31 -5.70
CA VAL A 124 0.75 -2.88 -5.09
C VAL A 124 -0.09 -3.59 -6.15
N ASN A 125 -0.35 -2.97 -7.29
CA ASN A 125 -1.16 -3.56 -8.36
C ASN A 125 -0.48 -4.80 -8.97
N LYS A 126 0.85 -4.83 -9.10
CA LYS A 126 1.60 -6.04 -9.51
C LYS A 126 1.53 -7.19 -8.49
N LYS A 127 1.16 -6.92 -7.23
CA LYS A 127 0.86 -7.95 -6.22
C LYS A 127 -0.64 -8.26 -6.12
N ALA A 128 -1.51 -7.39 -6.63
CA ALA A 128 -2.96 -7.53 -6.61
C ALA A 128 -3.47 -8.46 -7.73
N SER A 129 -3.00 -9.70 -7.69
CA SER A 129 -3.33 -10.82 -8.59
C SER A 129 -2.84 -10.72 -10.04
N LYS A 130 -2.34 -11.85 -10.55
CA LYS A 130 -2.12 -12.09 -12.00
C LYS A 130 -3.44 -12.36 -12.73
N TYR A 131 -4.50 -12.65 -11.98
CA TYR A 131 -5.76 -13.24 -12.42
C TYR A 131 -6.94 -12.41 -11.92
N LEU A 132 -7.97 -12.19 -12.74
CA LEU A 132 -9.07 -11.27 -12.43
C LEU A 132 -10.27 -11.97 -11.78
N ASN A 133 -10.42 -13.27 -12.00
CA ASN A 133 -11.55 -14.05 -11.52
C ASN A 133 -11.10 -15.05 -10.44
N SER A 134 -12.05 -15.50 -9.64
CA SER A 134 -11.83 -16.60 -8.70
C SER A 134 -13.06 -17.51 -8.65
N VAL A 135 -12.83 -18.82 -8.51
CA VAL A 135 -13.89 -19.83 -8.35
C VAL A 135 -13.55 -20.76 -7.18
N ASP A 136 -14.57 -21.09 -6.39
CA ASP A 136 -14.49 -22.08 -5.31
C ASP A 136 -14.62 -23.50 -5.86
N VAL A 137 -13.68 -24.37 -5.51
CA VAL A 137 -13.47 -25.67 -6.14
C VAL A 137 -13.28 -26.73 -5.06
N LYS A 138 -14.30 -27.56 -4.87
CA LYS A 138 -14.24 -28.76 -4.02
C LYS A 138 -13.53 -29.90 -4.73
N ILE A 139 -12.55 -30.53 -4.09
CA ILE A 139 -11.86 -31.74 -4.57
C ILE A 139 -11.92 -32.81 -3.46
N PRO A 140 -12.21 -34.09 -3.75
CA PRO A 140 -12.21 -35.15 -2.74
C PRO A 140 -10.81 -35.38 -2.16
N LEU A 141 -10.77 -35.72 -0.87
CA LEU A 141 -9.58 -36.13 -0.14
C LEU A 141 -9.50 -37.66 -0.13
N ASP A 142 -9.02 -38.23 -1.23
CA ASP A 142 -8.81 -39.69 -1.36
C ASP A 142 -7.63 -40.17 -0.48
N GLU A 143 -7.59 -41.46 -0.12
CA GLU A 143 -6.51 -42.03 0.71
C GLU A 143 -5.10 -41.92 0.08
N ASN A 144 -5.03 -41.80 -1.25
CA ASN A 144 -3.79 -41.58 -2.00
C ASN A 144 -3.49 -40.08 -2.26
N PHE A 145 -4.27 -39.15 -1.70
CA PHE A 145 -4.15 -37.72 -1.99
C PHE A 145 -2.95 -37.09 -1.27
N SER A 146 -1.82 -36.98 -1.97
CA SER A 146 -0.70 -36.16 -1.51
C SER A 146 -1.00 -34.67 -1.66
N LEU A 147 -0.65 -33.85 -0.67
CA LEU A 147 -0.68 -32.37 -0.75
C LEU A 147 0.43 -31.79 -1.66
N ASN A 148 0.81 -32.50 -2.73
CA ASN A 148 1.73 -32.02 -3.75
C ASN A 148 0.99 -31.08 -4.71
N THR A 149 1.55 -29.88 -4.91
CA THR A 149 1.05 -28.83 -5.80
C THR A 149 0.71 -29.36 -7.20
N GLU A 150 1.49 -30.29 -7.75
CA GLU A 150 1.27 -30.85 -9.09
C GLU A 150 -0.02 -31.69 -9.18
N VAL A 151 -0.31 -32.49 -8.15
CA VAL A 151 -1.51 -33.34 -8.09
C VAL A 151 -2.75 -32.46 -7.99
N ILE A 152 -2.74 -31.48 -7.10
CA ILE A 152 -3.83 -30.50 -6.94
C ILE A 152 -4.05 -29.75 -8.25
N ARG A 153 -2.98 -29.30 -8.92
CA ARG A 153 -3.07 -28.58 -10.20
C ARG A 153 -3.70 -29.44 -11.29
N LYS A 154 -3.33 -30.72 -11.40
CA LYS A 154 -3.91 -31.66 -12.37
C LYS A 154 -5.41 -31.88 -12.12
N SER A 155 -5.83 -32.08 -10.87
CA SER A 155 -7.25 -32.24 -10.53
C SER A 155 -8.09 -30.99 -10.79
N ILE A 156 -7.51 -29.78 -10.64
CA ILE A 156 -8.14 -28.52 -11.06
C ILE A 156 -8.27 -28.46 -12.60
N GLN A 157 -7.20 -28.80 -13.34
CA GLN A 157 -7.20 -28.81 -14.81
C GLN A 157 -8.26 -29.76 -15.38
N GLU A 158 -8.35 -30.99 -14.86
CA GLU A 158 -9.35 -31.98 -15.28
C GLU A 158 -10.79 -31.52 -15.01
N LYS A 159 -11.01 -30.77 -13.92
CA LYS A 159 -12.35 -30.32 -13.49
C LYS A 159 -12.84 -29.03 -14.16
N ILE A 160 -11.94 -28.10 -14.51
CA ILE A 160 -12.31 -26.73 -14.98
C ILE A 160 -11.75 -26.40 -16.37
N LYS A 161 -10.76 -27.14 -16.87
CA LYS A 161 -10.13 -26.96 -18.20
C LYS A 161 -9.46 -25.60 -18.41
N ILE A 162 -8.82 -25.07 -17.37
CA ILE A 162 -8.04 -23.82 -17.40
C ILE A 162 -6.54 -24.19 -17.44
N GLU A 163 -5.77 -23.63 -18.37
CA GLU A 163 -4.36 -23.96 -18.53
C GLU A 163 -3.44 -23.22 -17.54
N ASP A 164 -3.62 -21.89 -17.43
CA ASP A 164 -2.83 -21.01 -16.56
C ASP A 164 -3.71 -20.40 -15.47
N PHE A 165 -3.43 -20.78 -14.22
CA PHE A 165 -4.14 -20.35 -13.01
C PHE A 165 -3.21 -20.51 -11.80
N ASP A 166 -3.59 -19.89 -10.68
CA ASP A 166 -3.00 -20.11 -9.35
C ASP A 166 -4.11 -20.54 -8.38
N PHE A 167 -3.77 -21.11 -7.22
CA PHE A 167 -4.77 -21.61 -6.28
C PHE A 167 -4.34 -21.49 -4.82
N ARG A 168 -5.33 -21.36 -3.92
CA ARG A 168 -5.15 -21.36 -2.47
C ARG A 168 -6.04 -22.42 -1.84
N ILE A 169 -5.45 -23.24 -0.98
CA ILE A 169 -6.23 -24.10 -0.07
C ILE A 169 -6.89 -23.20 0.98
N VAL A 170 -8.23 -23.24 1.04
CA VAL A 170 -9.04 -22.47 2.01
C VAL A 170 -9.31 -23.32 3.24
N LEU A 171 -9.71 -24.57 3.04
CA LEU A 171 -9.99 -25.53 4.11
C LEU A 171 -9.66 -26.96 3.65
N ILE A 172 -9.18 -27.79 4.56
CA ILE A 172 -9.14 -29.25 4.41
C ILE A 172 -10.10 -29.83 5.44
N ASN A 173 -11.16 -30.49 4.97
CA ASN A 173 -12.20 -31.09 5.80
C ASN A 173 -12.07 -32.61 5.80
N THR A 174 -11.27 -33.12 6.73
CA THR A 174 -11.01 -34.56 6.96
C THR A 174 -12.22 -35.32 7.55
N ALA A 175 -13.33 -34.65 7.87
CA ALA A 175 -14.56 -35.31 8.30
C ALA A 175 -15.50 -35.62 7.12
N ASN A 176 -15.50 -34.77 6.10
CA ASN A 176 -16.27 -34.98 4.86
C ASN A 176 -15.42 -35.55 3.70
N ASN A 177 -14.10 -35.68 3.89
CA ASN A 177 -13.11 -35.93 2.84
C ASN A 177 -13.21 -34.94 1.66
N GLU A 178 -13.24 -33.64 1.97
CA GLU A 178 -13.24 -32.57 0.98
C GLU A 178 -12.09 -31.58 1.22
N ILE A 179 -11.53 -31.04 0.14
CA ILE A 179 -10.65 -29.86 0.16
C ILE A 179 -11.36 -28.72 -0.57
N ASP A 180 -11.49 -27.59 0.11
CA ASP A 180 -12.00 -26.34 -0.45
C ASP A 180 -10.83 -25.52 -0.98
N LEU A 181 -10.79 -25.31 -2.30
CA LEU A 181 -9.77 -24.56 -3.02
C LEU A 181 -10.38 -23.29 -3.63
N LEU A 182 -9.70 -22.15 -3.48
CA LEU A 182 -10.00 -20.94 -4.23
C LEU A 182 -9.01 -20.85 -5.40
N VAL A 183 -9.51 -21.02 -6.63
CA VAL A 183 -8.73 -21.02 -7.87
C VAL A 183 -8.86 -19.68 -8.56
N PHE A 184 -7.75 -19.05 -8.92
CA PHE A 184 -7.66 -17.72 -9.53
C PHE A 184 -7.27 -17.84 -11.01
N TYR A 185 -8.05 -17.23 -11.91
CA TYR A 185 -7.86 -17.27 -13.38
C TYR A 185 -8.23 -15.96 -14.11
#